data_AF-A0A8D9LXK7-F1
#
_entry.id   AF-A0A8D9LXK7-F1
#
_cell.length_a   1.000
_cell.length_b   1.000
_cell.length_c   1.000
_cell.angle_alpha   90.00
_cell.angle_beta   90.00
_cell.angle_gamma   90.00
#
_symmetry.space_group_name_H-M   'P 1'
#
loop_
_entity.id
_entity.type
_entity.pdbx_description
1 polymer ?
#
loop_
_entity_poly.entity_id
_entity_poly.type
_entity_poly.pdbx_seq_one_letter_code
_entity_poly.pdbx_strand_id
1 'polypeptide(L)'
;PLIAEASAIRSALRMAITHEITALDVFSDNLTLVRAISSITQTKEIIEIVKDIRSISTELASISFLHFSRSLNAEDDALAKETLRASFPL
;
A
#
# COMPACT_ATOMS: atom_id res chain seq x y z
N PRO A 1 6.16 -5.70 7.77
CA PRO A 1 6.93 -6.76 7.07
C PRO A 1 6.53 -6.80 5.59
N LEU A 2 7.51 -6.87 4.68
CA LEU A 2 7.33 -6.59 3.26
C LEU A 2 6.19 -7.39 2.59
N ILE A 3 6.06 -8.68 2.92
CA ILE A 3 4.97 -9.55 2.42
C ILE A 3 3.59 -9.10 2.94
N ALA A 4 3.49 -8.65 4.19
CA ALA A 4 2.21 -8.23 4.77
C ALA A 4 1.68 -6.96 4.09
N GLU A 5 2.56 -6.00 3.81
CA GLU A 5 2.20 -4.77 3.11
C GLU A 5 1.83 -5.04 1.65
N ALA A 6 2.57 -5.92 0.96
CA ALA A 6 2.20 -6.38 -0.38
C ALA A 6 0.83 -7.09 -0.37
N SER A 7 0.53 -7.87 0.67
CA SER A 7 -0.76 -8.54 0.84
C SER A 7 -1.90 -7.55 1.07
N ALA A 8 -1.65 -6.48 1.82
CA ALA A 8 -2.61 -5.41 2.03
C ALA A 8 -2.92 -4.69 0.71
N ILE A 9 -1.90 -4.31 -0.07
CA ILE A 9 -2.09 -3.68 -1.39
C ILE A 9 -2.90 -4.59 -2.31
N ARG A 10 -2.52 -5.87 -2.43
CA ARG A 10 -3.27 -6.83 -3.25
C ARG A 10 -4.74 -6.91 -2.86
N SER A 11 -5.03 -6.94 -1.56
CA SER A 11 -6.40 -7.04 -1.05
C SER A 11 -7.19 -5.77 -1.36
N ALA A 12 -6.56 -4.60 -1.24
CA ALA A 12 -7.16 -3.31 -1.60
C ALA A 12 -7.54 -3.25 -3.09
N LEU A 13 -6.66 -3.76 -3.98
CA LEU A 13 -6.96 -3.81 -5.42
C LEU A 13 -8.16 -4.72 -5.74
N ARG A 14 -8.21 -5.92 -5.14
CA ARG A 14 -9.36 -6.83 -5.31
C ARG A 14 -10.67 -6.21 -4.82
N MET A 15 -10.60 -5.50 -3.70
CA MET A 15 -11.76 -4.80 -3.15
C MET A 15 -12.19 -3.65 -4.07
N ALA A 16 -11.25 -2.87 -4.60
CA ALA A 16 -11.55 -1.81 -5.56
C ALA A 16 -12.30 -2.35 -6.79
N ILE A 17 -11.81 -3.46 -7.38
CA ILE A 17 -12.48 -4.13 -8.50
C ILE A 17 -13.89 -4.61 -8.12
N THR A 18 -14.01 -5.24 -6.95
CA THR A 18 -15.32 -5.73 -6.44
C THR A 18 -16.33 -4.59 -6.28
N HIS A 19 -15.86 -3.37 -5.99
CA HIS A 19 -16.68 -2.17 -5.85
C HIS A 19 -16.73 -1.30 -7.10
N GLU A 20 -16.30 -1.82 -8.26
CA GLU A 20 -16.31 -1.11 -9.55
C GLU A 20 -15.54 0.23 -9.52
N ILE A 21 -14.57 0.36 -8.61
CA ILE A 21 -13.65 1.50 -8.58
C ILE A 21 -12.67 1.31 -9.74
N THR A 22 -12.61 2.29 -10.64
CA THR A 22 -11.80 2.22 -11.85
C THR A 22 -10.50 3.02 -11.77
N ALA A 23 -10.37 3.90 -10.78
CA ALA A 23 -9.20 4.75 -10.57
C ALA A 23 -8.76 4.70 -9.10
N LEU A 24 -7.48 4.45 -8.84
CA LEU A 24 -6.96 4.31 -7.48
C LEU A 24 -5.53 4.85 -7.33
N ASP A 25 -5.31 5.66 -6.30
CA ASP A 25 -3.98 6.01 -5.82
C ASP A 25 -3.65 5.20 -4.56
N VAL A 26 -2.60 4.38 -4.64
CA VAL A 26 -2.16 3.52 -3.53
C VAL A 26 -0.92 4.15 -2.89
N PHE A 27 -1.03 4.50 -1.62
CA PHE A 27 0.06 5.07 -0.83
C PHE A 27 0.71 4.02 0.06
N SER A 28 2.03 3.97 0.06
CA SER A 28 2.81 3.12 0.96
C SER A 28 4.03 3.85 1.51
N ASP A 29 4.30 3.66 2.80
CA ASP A 29 5.50 4.15 3.47
C ASP A 29 6.73 3.24 3.25
N ASN A 30 6.59 2.17 2.47
CA ASN A 30 7.66 1.25 2.16
C ASN A 30 8.18 1.48 0.75
N LEU A 31 9.22 2.31 0.64
CA LEU A 31 9.85 2.65 -0.62
C LEU A 31 10.35 1.42 -1.39
N THR A 32 10.82 0.38 -0.70
CA THR A 32 11.26 -0.87 -1.33
C THR A 32 10.10 -1.56 -2.04
N LEU A 33 8.94 -1.63 -1.41
CA LEU A 33 7.74 -2.23 -2.01
C LEU A 33 7.23 -1.40 -3.19
N VAL A 34 7.13 -0.08 -3.03
CA VAL A 34 6.71 0.82 -4.12
C VAL A 34 7.64 0.68 -5.31
N ARG A 35 8.96 0.67 -5.09
CA ARG A 35 9.94 0.43 -6.16
C ARG A 35 9.78 -0.96 -6.77
N ALA A 36 9.57 -2.00 -5.97
CA ALA A 36 9.38 -3.35 -6.48
C ALA A 36 8.13 -3.48 -7.36
N ILE A 37 7.03 -2.78 -7.02
CA ILE A 37 5.80 -2.76 -7.83
C ILE A 37 6.01 -1.96 -9.11
N SER A 38 6.72 -0.82 -9.05
CA SER A 38 6.93 0.07 -10.20
C SER A 38 8.13 -0.30 -11.09
N SER A 39 9.03 -1.20 -10.66
CA SER A 39 10.26 -1.59 -11.38
C SER A 39 10.32 -3.07 -11.73
N ILE A 40 10.95 -3.42 -12.85
CA ILE A 40 11.13 -4.80 -13.31
C ILE A 40 11.96 -5.64 -12.31
N THR A 41 12.81 -5.01 -11.49
CA THR A 41 13.69 -5.68 -10.51
C THR A 41 13.02 -5.89 -9.14
N GLN A 42 13.06 -7.14 -8.66
CA GLN A 42 12.38 -7.57 -7.43
C GLN A 42 13.19 -8.69 -6.74
N THR A 43 13.09 -8.81 -5.41
CA THR A 43 13.65 -9.95 -4.68
C THR A 43 12.76 -11.19 -4.84
N LYS A 44 13.37 -12.39 -4.81
CA LYS A 44 12.64 -13.67 -4.98
C LYS A 44 11.50 -13.88 -3.97
N GLU A 45 11.58 -13.26 -2.80
CA GLU A 45 10.59 -13.42 -1.73
C GLU A 45 9.22 -12.82 -2.08
N ILE A 46 9.19 -11.68 -2.78
CA ILE A 46 7.94 -10.95 -3.08
C ILE A 46 7.54 -11.02 -4.56
N ILE A 47 8.32 -11.71 -5.39
CA ILE A 47 8.15 -11.70 -6.84
C ILE A 47 6.75 -12.16 -7.27
N GLU A 48 6.20 -13.18 -6.62
CA GLU A 48 4.89 -13.72 -7.00
C GLU A 48 3.75 -12.79 -6.60
N ILE A 49 3.81 -12.18 -5.40
CA ILE A 49 2.77 -11.25 -4.97
C ILE A 49 2.81 -9.93 -5.72
N VAL A 50 4.00 -9.45 -6.11
CA VAL A 50 4.13 -8.25 -6.94
C VAL A 50 3.65 -8.51 -8.37
N LYS A 51 3.91 -9.70 -8.94
CA LYS A 51 3.30 -10.09 -10.22
C LYS A 51 1.77 -10.08 -10.15
N ASP A 52 1.20 -10.62 -9.07
CA ASP A 52 -0.25 -10.63 -8.84
C ASP A 52 -0.79 -9.21 -8.72
N ILE A 53 -0.16 -8.34 -7.92
CA ILE A 53 -0.52 -6.90 -7.81
C ILE A 53 -0.56 -6.24 -9.19
N ARG A 54 0.48 -6.44 -10.01
CA ARG A 54 0.55 -5.87 -11.36
C ARG A 54 -0.53 -6.38 -12.28
N SER A 55 -0.80 -7.69 -12.24
CA SER A 55 -1.85 -8.30 -13.05
C SER A 55 -3.20 -7.69 -12.72
N ILE A 56 -3.55 -7.62 -11.44
CA ILE A 56 -4.81 -7.04 -10.96
C ILE A 56 -4.89 -5.54 -11.34
N SER A 57 -3.76 -4.83 -11.25
CA SER A 57 -3.68 -3.41 -11.61
C SER A 57 -4.10 -3.11 -13.05
N THR A 58 -3.95 -4.07 -13.99
CA THR A 58 -4.37 -3.89 -15.39
C THR A 58 -5.88 -3.84 -15.59
N GLU A 59 -6.67 -4.25 -14.60
CA GLU A 59 -8.14 -4.16 -14.63
C GLU A 59 -8.64 -2.75 -14.29
N LEU A 60 -7.78 -1.89 -13.74
CA LEU A 60 -8.11 -0.51 -13.42
C LEU A 60 -7.83 0.40 -14.61
N ALA A 61 -8.71 1.37 -14.86
CA ALA A 61 -8.51 2.39 -15.89
C ALA A 61 -7.36 3.34 -15.53
N SER A 62 -7.13 3.57 -14.24
CA SER A 62 -6.02 4.38 -13.74
C SER A 62 -5.52 3.85 -12.39
N ILE A 63 -4.20 3.75 -12.23
CA ILE A 63 -3.60 3.38 -10.96
C ILE A 63 -2.22 4.01 -10.78
N SER A 64 -1.97 4.53 -9.57
CA SER A 64 -0.66 5.02 -9.16
C SER A 64 -0.20 4.33 -7.88
N PHE A 65 1.11 4.05 -7.79
CA PHE A 65 1.75 3.60 -6.55
C PHE A 65 2.73 4.68 -6.08
N LEU A 66 2.43 5.27 -4.93
CA LEU A 66 3.12 6.43 -4.41
C LEU A 66 3.79 6.09 -3.09
N HIS A 67 5.06 6.47 -2.97
CA HIS A 67 5.73 6.41 -1.68
C HIS A 67 5.40 7.67 -0.88
N PHE A 68 4.92 7.48 0.34
CA PHE A 68 4.72 8.56 1.31
C PHE A 68 5.65 8.35 2.50
N SER A 69 6.65 9.22 2.67
CA SER A 69 7.58 9.09 3.79
C SER A 69 6.84 9.25 5.12
N ARG A 70 7.07 8.37 6.09
CA ARG A 70 6.54 8.52 7.47
C ARG A 70 6.87 9.87 8.08
N SER A 71 7.98 10.51 7.68
CA SER A 71 8.34 11.84 8.16
C SER A 71 7.37 12.93 7.72
N LEU A 72 6.66 12.76 6.60
CA LEU A 72 5.54 13.63 6.21
C LEU A 72 4.25 13.29 6.96
N ASN A 73 4.16 12.08 7.52
CA ASN A 73 3.04 11.61 8.34
C ASN A 73 3.26 11.85 9.83
N ALA A 74 4.22 12.70 10.21
CA ALA A 74 4.56 12.93 11.62
C ALA A 74 3.39 13.55 12.39
N GLU A 75 2.59 14.40 11.75
CA GLU A 75 1.35 14.94 12.34
C GLU A 75 0.27 13.86 12.47
N ASP A 76 0.04 13.05 11.45
CA ASP A 76 -0.94 11.96 11.48
C ASP A 76 -0.54 10.84 12.47
N ASP A 77 0.76 10.53 12.58
CA ASP A 77 1.32 9.59 13.56
C ASP A 77 1.23 10.15 14.99
N ALA A 78 1.46 11.45 15.17
CA ALA A 78 1.24 12.12 16.45
C ALA A 78 -0.25 12.09 16.84
N LEU A 79 -1.16 12.41 15.90
CA LEU A 79 -2.60 12.41 16.12
C LEU A 79 -3.14 11.01 16.43
N ALA A 80 -2.65 9.99 15.71
CA ALA A 80 -3.00 8.59 15.97
C ALA A 80 -2.53 8.14 17.37
N LYS A 81 -1.32 8.53 17.78
CA LYS A 81 -0.79 8.24 19.12
C LYS A 81 -1.55 8.97 20.23
N GLU A 82 -1.94 10.23 20.01
CA GLU A 82 -2.77 10.98 20.96
C GLU A 82 -4.15 10.36 21.10
N THR A 83 -4.79 10.01 19.98
CA THR A 83 -6.11 9.36 19.98
C THR A 83 -6.06 8.01 20.72
N LEU A 84 -5.01 7.22 20.50
CA LEU A 84 -4.80 5.96 21.19
C LEU A 84 -4.63 6.16 22.71
N ARG A 85 -3.87 7.18 23.13
CA ARG A 85 -3.71 7.54 24.55
C ARG A 85 -5.02 8.00 25.19
N ALA A 86 -5.81 8.78 24.47
CA ALA A 86 -7.11 9.26 24.95
C ALA A 86 -8.17 8.15 25.05
N SER A 87 -8.06 7.11 24.21
CA SER A 87 -8.99 5.98 24.18
C SER A 87 -8.71 4.93 25.27
N PHE A 88 -7.50 4.92 25.82
CA PHE A 88 -7.10 4.08 26.95
C PHE A 88 -6.47 4.94 28.06
N PRO A 89 -7.26 5.78 28.74
CA PRO A 89 -6.76 6.52 29.88
C PRO A 89 -6.41 5.50 31.00
N LEU A 90 -5.20 5.62 31.53
CA LEU A 90 -4.73 4.86 32.71
C LEU A 90 -5.58 5.17 33.94
#